data_AF-A0A1Q6DQ51-F1
#
_entry.id   AF-A0A1Q6DQ51-F1
#
_cell.length_a   1.000
_cell.length_b   1.000
_cell.length_c   1.000
_cell.angle_alpha   90.00
_cell.angle_beta   90.00
_cell.angle_gamma   90.00
#
_symmetry.space_group_name_H-M   'P 1'
#
loop_
_entity.id
_entity.type
_entity.pdbx_description
1 polymer ?
#
loop_
_entity_poly.entity_id
_entity_poly.type
_entity_poly.pdbx_seq_one_letter_code
_entity_poly.pdbx_strand_id
1 'polypeptide(L)'
;MAIPYIYKSISLLAALGMALSTGGCSPLGRNLVQEDTAKLEFRTASNSIVVGSANVYEKNDKLIVSGSVNRASGSRGRIRGHVDINVIDPDGKLLTRQTTALLLPANSHSNGRSSRFLAYLDSVPPPGSVIQVAAHKGSHQ
;
A
#
# COMPACT_ATOMS: atom_id res chain seq x y z
N MET A 1 63.31 -22.55 -36.27
CA MET A 1 63.65 -21.65 -35.15
C MET A 1 62.61 -20.53 -35.16
N ALA A 2 61.69 -20.52 -34.18
CA ALA A 2 60.70 -19.48 -33.81
C ALA A 2 59.85 -18.83 -34.96
N ILE A 3 58.54 -18.58 -34.85
CA ILE A 3 57.86 -17.73 -33.86
C ILE A 3 56.36 -18.12 -33.80
N PRO A 4 55.70 -18.02 -32.64
CA PRO A 4 54.45 -18.71 -32.31
C PRO A 4 53.19 -17.80 -32.29
N TYR A 5 52.02 -18.41 -32.48
CA TYR A 5 50.76 -18.18 -31.74
C TYR A 5 50.26 -16.72 -31.60
N ILE A 6 49.45 -16.23 -32.54
CA ILE A 6 48.81 -14.89 -32.42
C ILE A 6 47.28 -14.93 -32.30
N TYR A 7 46.60 -16.03 -32.63
CA TYR A 7 45.13 -15.98 -32.85
C TYR A 7 44.25 -16.53 -31.72
N LYS A 8 44.82 -17.03 -30.61
CA LYS A 8 44.01 -17.66 -29.53
C LYS A 8 43.52 -16.71 -28.43
N SER A 9 43.81 -15.41 -28.52
CA SER A 9 43.59 -14.50 -27.38
C SER A 9 42.36 -13.59 -27.50
N ILE A 10 41.62 -13.59 -28.61
CA ILE A 10 40.47 -12.68 -28.80
C ILE A 10 39.13 -13.31 -28.40
N SER A 11 39.07 -14.64 -28.25
CA SER A 11 37.80 -15.34 -28.01
C SER A 11 37.44 -15.55 -26.53
N LEU A 12 38.09 -14.85 -25.60
CA LEU A 12 37.89 -15.02 -24.15
C LEU A 12 37.29 -13.78 -23.45
N LEU A 13 36.78 -12.80 -24.20
CA LEU A 13 36.16 -11.59 -23.65
C LEU A 13 34.63 -11.51 -23.85
N ALA A 14 34.01 -12.54 -24.44
CA ALA A 14 32.57 -12.56 -24.72
C ALA A 14 31.73 -13.35 -23.69
N ALA A 15 32.34 -14.06 -22.74
CA ALA A 15 31.64 -14.99 -21.85
C ALA A 15 31.42 -14.48 -20.41
N LEU A 16 31.80 -13.23 -20.10
CA LEU A 16 31.74 -12.66 -18.75
C LEU A 16 30.82 -11.42 -18.67
N GLY A 17 29.74 -11.41 -19.43
CA GLY A 17 28.78 -10.29 -19.48
C GLY A 17 27.38 -10.60 -18.95
N MET A 18 27.15 -11.81 -18.41
CA MET A 18 25.80 -12.34 -18.13
C MET A 18 25.66 -12.84 -16.68
N ALA A 19 25.91 -12.00 -15.68
CA ALA A 19 25.60 -12.36 -14.29
C ALA A 19 25.31 -11.16 -13.36
N LEU A 20 24.83 -10.05 -13.90
CA LEU A 20 24.30 -8.94 -13.11
C LEU A 20 22.78 -8.91 -13.23
N SER A 21 22.12 -10.03 -12.91
CA SER A 21 20.72 -10.01 -12.50
C SER A 21 20.68 -9.46 -11.08
N THR A 22 20.82 -8.14 -10.97
CA THR A 22 20.49 -7.41 -9.75
C THR A 22 19.00 -7.57 -9.50
N GLY A 23 18.64 -8.63 -8.78
CA GLY A 23 17.33 -8.75 -8.14
C GLY A 23 17.19 -7.58 -7.18
N GLY A 24 16.56 -6.51 -7.66
CA GLY A 24 16.23 -5.36 -6.83
C GLY A 24 15.21 -5.80 -5.80
N CYS A 25 15.66 -6.17 -4.61
CA CYS A 25 14.79 -6.22 -3.43
C CYS A 25 14.29 -4.79 -3.19
N SER A 26 13.13 -4.44 -3.75
CA SER A 26 12.42 -3.23 -3.35
C SER A 26 12.05 -3.39 -1.88
N PRO A 27 12.58 -2.56 -0.95
CA PRO A 27 12.29 -2.70 0.47
C PRO A 27 10.81 -2.45 0.81
N LEU A 28 10.05 -1.87 -0.11
CA LEU A 28 8.71 -1.34 0.09
C LEU A 28 7.57 -2.29 -0.36
N GLY A 29 7.90 -3.45 -0.95
CA GLY A 29 6.88 -4.36 -1.49
C GLY A 29 6.27 -3.87 -2.82
N ARG A 30 5.26 -4.58 -3.31
CA ARG A 30 4.59 -4.32 -4.60
C ARG A 30 3.38 -3.42 -4.38
N ASN A 31 3.25 -2.31 -5.11
CA ASN A 31 2.11 -1.39 -4.95
C ASN A 31 0.97 -1.82 -5.89
N LEU A 32 -0.06 -2.46 -5.33
CA LEU A 32 -1.12 -3.10 -6.11
C LEU A 32 -1.97 -2.10 -6.91
N VAL A 33 -2.05 -0.84 -6.45
CA VAL A 33 -2.83 0.21 -7.12
C VAL A 33 -2.01 0.85 -8.25
N GLN A 34 -0.71 1.06 -8.01
CA GLN A 34 0.18 1.62 -9.03
C GLN A 34 0.42 0.65 -10.20
N GLU A 35 0.38 -0.65 -9.91
CA GLU A 35 0.51 -1.72 -10.92
C GLU A 35 -0.84 -2.17 -11.50
N ASP A 36 -1.91 -1.43 -11.24
CA ASP A 36 -3.27 -1.68 -11.76
C ASP A 36 -3.80 -3.11 -11.47
N THR A 37 -3.29 -3.75 -10.42
CA THR A 37 -3.72 -5.09 -9.99
C THR A 37 -4.94 -5.02 -9.09
N ALA A 38 -5.10 -3.93 -8.33
CA ALA A 38 -6.28 -3.66 -7.53
C ALA A 38 -6.67 -2.19 -7.62
N LYS A 39 -7.97 -1.90 -7.49
CA LYS A 39 -8.49 -0.54 -7.46
C LYS A 39 -8.65 -0.06 -6.03
N LEU A 40 -8.40 1.22 -5.78
CA LEU A 40 -8.61 1.84 -4.48
C LEU A 40 -9.83 2.75 -4.53
N GLU A 41 -10.78 2.52 -3.63
CA GLU A 41 -11.99 3.34 -3.50
C GLU A 41 -12.08 3.96 -2.12
N PHE A 42 -12.35 5.27 -2.09
CA PHE A 42 -12.65 5.97 -0.84
C PHE A 42 -14.14 6.13 -0.67
N ARG A 43 -14.67 5.72 0.48
CA ARG A 43 -16.05 6.00 0.87
C ARG A 43 -16.11 7.06 1.96
N THR A 44 -16.94 8.06 1.72
CA THR A 44 -17.29 9.05 2.74
C THR A 44 -18.32 8.46 3.68
N ALA A 45 -17.88 8.10 4.87
CA ALA A 45 -18.72 7.49 5.90
C ALA A 45 -19.11 8.47 7.04
N SER A 46 -18.47 9.65 7.09
CA SER A 46 -18.74 10.66 8.12
C SER A 46 -18.49 12.07 7.60
N ASN A 47 -19.26 13.03 8.09
CA ASN A 47 -19.03 14.45 7.81
C ASN A 47 -17.92 15.08 8.68
N SER A 48 -17.39 14.34 9.67
CA SER A 48 -16.38 14.86 10.61
C SER A 48 -14.95 14.44 10.30
N ILE A 49 -14.78 13.37 9.53
CA ILE A 49 -13.47 12.83 9.15
C ILE A 49 -13.52 12.35 7.70
N VAL A 50 -12.39 12.47 7.01
CA VAL A 50 -12.23 12.08 5.61
C VAL A 50 -10.95 11.31 5.43
N VAL A 51 -10.94 10.29 4.57
CA VAL A 51 -9.68 9.62 4.21
C VAL A 51 -8.85 10.58 3.37
N GLY A 52 -7.65 10.91 3.83
CA GLY A 52 -6.75 11.83 3.15
C GLY A 52 -5.87 11.15 2.11
N SER A 53 -5.41 9.95 2.42
CA SER A 53 -4.64 9.11 1.51
C SER A 53 -4.73 7.65 1.96
N ALA A 54 -4.57 6.73 1.01
CA ALA A 54 -4.27 5.34 1.30
C ALA A 54 -3.33 4.78 0.24
N ASN A 55 -2.51 3.83 0.66
CA ASN A 55 -1.63 3.04 -0.17
C ASN A 55 -1.88 1.57 0.13
N VAL A 56 -1.80 0.76 -0.91
CA VAL A 56 -2.05 -0.67 -0.86
C VAL A 56 -0.81 -1.38 -1.37
N TYR A 57 -0.16 -2.14 -0.49
CA TYR A 57 1.05 -2.87 -0.82
C TYR A 57 0.84 -4.36 -0.58
N GLU A 58 1.54 -5.17 -1.36
CA GLU A 58 1.77 -6.57 -1.08
C GLU A 58 3.20 -6.75 -0.60
N LYS A 59 3.36 -7.45 0.52
CA LYS A 59 4.66 -7.81 1.08
C LYS A 59 4.56 -9.11 1.87
N ASN A 60 5.41 -10.08 1.56
CA ASN A 60 5.44 -11.39 2.21
C ASN A 60 4.05 -12.07 2.24
N ASP A 61 3.38 -12.10 1.09
CA ASP A 61 2.03 -12.67 0.91
C ASP A 61 0.93 -12.05 1.79
N LYS A 62 1.19 -10.84 2.32
CA LYS A 62 0.23 -10.05 3.09
C LYS A 62 -0.13 -8.79 2.33
N LEU A 63 -1.40 -8.43 2.44
CA LEU A 63 -1.90 -7.14 2.01
C LEU A 63 -1.68 -6.14 3.15
N ILE A 64 -1.00 -5.04 2.85
CA ILE A 64 -0.77 -3.93 3.76
C ILE A 64 -1.53 -2.73 3.22
N VAL A 65 -2.49 -2.24 4.00
CA VAL A 65 -3.21 -1.00 3.69
C VAL A 65 -2.81 0.05 4.72
N SER A 66 -2.24 1.14 4.26
CA SER A 66 -1.75 2.22 5.11
C SER A 66 -2.21 3.57 4.59
N GLY A 67 -2.37 4.56 5.46
CA GLY A 67 -2.85 5.84 4.99
C GLY A 67 -3.01 6.88 6.09
N SER A 68 -3.78 7.91 5.76
CA SER A 68 -4.12 8.98 6.67
C SER A 68 -5.61 9.30 6.63
N VAL A 69 -6.16 9.63 7.79
CA VAL A 69 -7.50 10.19 7.94
C VAL A 69 -7.35 11.59 8.47
N ASN A 70 -8.01 12.54 7.82
CA ASN A 70 -8.00 13.94 8.16
C ASN A 70 -9.32 14.34 8.80
N ARG A 71 -9.26 15.34 9.67
CA ARG A 71 -10.43 16.06 10.16
C ARG A 71 -11.07 16.82 9.01
N ALA A 72 -12.38 16.66 8.84
CA ALA A 72 -13.14 17.46 7.88
C ALA A 72 -13.16 18.94 8.28
N SER A 73 -13.26 19.84 7.30
CA SER A 73 -13.37 21.27 7.58
C SER A 73 -14.54 21.57 8.52
N GLY A 74 -14.33 22.51 9.47
CA GLY A 74 -15.34 22.89 10.46
C GLY A 74 -15.53 21.93 11.64
N SER A 75 -14.94 20.72 11.62
CA SER A 75 -15.07 19.78 12.74
C SER A 75 -14.20 20.17 13.93
N ARG A 76 -14.76 20.24 15.14
CA ARG A 76 -14.05 20.65 16.38
C ARG A 76 -14.02 19.53 17.44
N GLY A 77 -13.13 19.68 18.42
CA GLY A 77 -13.00 18.75 19.56
C GLY A 77 -12.31 17.42 19.21
N ARG A 78 -12.05 16.57 20.22
CA ARG A 78 -11.42 15.26 20.04
C ARG A 78 -12.35 14.32 19.26
N ILE A 79 -11.83 13.64 18.23
CA ILE A 79 -12.61 12.68 17.44
C ILE A 79 -12.05 11.28 17.65
N ARG A 80 -12.91 10.38 18.13
CA ARG A 80 -12.66 8.93 18.15
C ARG A 80 -13.43 8.30 17.00
N GLY A 81 -12.82 7.36 16.32
CA GLY A 81 -13.40 6.73 15.15
C GLY A 81 -12.69 5.42 14.81
N HIS A 82 -12.95 4.96 13.60
CA HIS A 82 -12.29 3.81 13.03
C HIS A 82 -12.23 3.93 11.51
N VAL A 83 -11.32 3.17 10.91
CA VAL A 83 -11.22 2.97 9.46
C VAL A 83 -11.63 1.54 9.16
N ASP A 84 -12.60 1.39 8.29
CA ASP A 84 -13.00 0.11 7.71
C ASP A 84 -12.30 -0.07 6.38
N ILE A 85 -11.72 -1.26 6.20
CA ILE A 85 -11.05 -1.68 4.99
C ILE A 85 -11.76 -2.94 4.52
N ASN A 86 -12.43 -2.84 3.37
CA ASN A 86 -13.09 -3.96 2.72
C ASN A 86 -12.28 -4.36 1.50
N VAL A 87 -12.07 -5.66 1.32
CA VAL A 87 -11.46 -6.23 0.12
C VAL A 87 -12.57 -6.95 -0.64
N ILE A 88 -12.87 -6.48 -1.83
CA ILE A 88 -13.97 -6.97 -2.67
C ILE A 88 -13.35 -7.57 -3.92
N ASP A 89 -13.72 -8.81 -4.27
CA ASP A 89 -13.23 -9.46 -5.48
C ASP A 89 -13.85 -8.86 -6.76
N PRO A 90 -13.36 -9.24 -7.95
CA PRO A 90 -13.90 -8.74 -9.22
C PRO A 90 -15.39 -9.05 -9.45
N ASP A 91 -15.91 -10.11 -8.81
CA ASP A 91 -17.30 -10.52 -8.88
C ASP A 91 -18.20 -9.73 -7.90
N GLY A 92 -17.61 -8.83 -7.11
CA GLY A 92 -18.31 -7.99 -6.15
C GLY A 92 -18.52 -8.63 -4.78
N LYS A 93 -17.93 -9.79 -4.51
CA LYS A 93 -18.02 -10.48 -3.22
C LYS A 93 -16.97 -9.95 -2.25
N LEU A 94 -17.40 -9.70 -1.01
CA LEU A 94 -16.51 -9.32 0.08
C LEU A 94 -15.63 -10.53 0.48
N LEU A 95 -14.31 -10.40 0.30
CA LEU A 95 -13.32 -11.40 0.69
C LEU A 95 -12.92 -11.26 2.16
N THR A 96 -12.63 -10.04 2.59
CA THR A 96 -12.23 -9.75 3.96
C THR A 96 -12.56 -8.33 4.37
N ARG A 97 -12.70 -8.13 5.68
CA ARG A 97 -12.98 -6.84 6.32
C ARG A 97 -12.05 -6.67 7.51
N GLN A 98 -11.39 -5.53 7.58
CA GLN A 98 -10.52 -5.16 8.69
C GLN A 98 -10.92 -3.78 9.21
N THR A 99 -11.02 -3.64 10.53
CA THR A 99 -11.31 -2.37 11.19
C THR A 99 -10.10 -1.94 12.03
N THR A 100 -9.70 -0.68 11.89
CA THR A 100 -8.59 -0.08 12.65
C THR A 100 -9.07 1.13 13.43
N ALA A 101 -8.82 1.16 14.74
CA ALA A 101 -9.20 2.28 15.58
C ALA A 101 -8.43 3.57 15.19
N LEU A 102 -9.09 4.71 15.33
CA LEU A 102 -8.58 6.01 14.95
C LEU A 102 -8.81 7.04 16.06
N LEU A 103 -7.82 7.89 16.31
CA LEU A 103 -7.93 8.99 17.26
C LEU A 103 -7.36 10.28 16.65
N LEU A 104 -8.20 11.29 16.48
CA LEU A 104 -7.75 12.65 16.15
C LEU A 104 -7.80 13.53 17.41
N PRO A 105 -6.67 14.13 17.83
CA PRO A 105 -6.63 14.99 19.01
C PRO A 105 -7.44 16.28 18.81
N ALA A 106 -7.82 16.92 19.92
CA ALA A 106 -8.59 18.17 19.91
C ALA A 106 -7.78 19.39 19.44
N ASN A 107 -6.48 19.42 19.76
CA ASN A 107 -5.62 20.58 19.51
C ASN A 107 -4.87 20.41 18.18
N SER A 108 -5.16 21.30 17.24
CA SER A 108 -4.62 21.31 15.88
C SER A 108 -3.75 22.56 15.67
N HIS A 109 -2.66 22.68 16.42
CA HIS A 109 -1.56 23.53 15.97
C HIS A 109 -0.77 22.71 14.95
N SER A 110 -1.06 22.96 13.67
CA SER A 110 -0.50 22.39 12.42
C SER A 110 -0.48 20.86 12.20
N ASN A 111 -0.16 20.02 13.19
CA ASN A 111 0.05 18.58 12.99
C ASN A 111 -1.08 17.67 13.53
N GLY A 112 -2.07 18.22 14.24
CA GLY A 112 -3.16 17.46 14.87
C GLY A 112 -4.40 17.22 14.00
N ARG A 113 -4.35 17.56 12.70
CA ARG A 113 -5.49 17.40 11.78
C ARG A 113 -5.59 16.01 11.16
N SER A 114 -4.56 15.19 11.28
CA SER A 114 -4.51 13.88 10.67
C SER A 114 -4.15 12.80 11.67
N SER A 115 -4.62 11.58 11.42
CA SER A 115 -4.19 10.38 12.11
C SER A 115 -3.82 9.36 11.05
N ARG A 116 -2.72 8.64 11.26
CA ARG A 116 -2.31 7.54 10.39
C ARG A 116 -3.05 6.26 10.77
N PHE A 117 -3.25 5.40 9.80
CA PHE A 117 -3.71 4.03 10.02
C PHE A 117 -2.83 3.06 9.25
N LEU A 118 -2.76 1.84 9.76
CA LEU A 118 -2.00 0.73 9.19
C LEU A 118 -2.74 -0.56 9.52
N ALA A 119 -3.05 -1.33 8.49
CA ALA A 119 -3.72 -2.61 8.58
C ALA A 119 -2.93 -3.67 7.81
N TYR A 120 -2.87 -4.85 8.39
CA TYR A 120 -2.30 -6.04 7.79
C TYR A 120 -3.43 -7.05 7.59
N LEU A 121 -3.57 -7.56 6.38
CA LEU A 121 -4.53 -8.60 6.04
C LEU A 121 -3.74 -9.81 5.51
N ASP A 122 -4.16 -11.00 5.92
CA ASP A 122 -3.42 -12.26 5.68
C ASP A 122 -3.61 -12.85 4.28
N SER A 123 -4.28 -12.13 3.38
CA SER A 123 -4.45 -12.56 1.99
C SER A 123 -4.23 -11.42 1.01
N VAL A 124 -3.51 -11.72 -0.07
CA VAL A 124 -3.39 -10.85 -1.23
C VAL A 124 -4.66 -11.03 -2.08
N PRO A 125 -5.33 -9.94 -2.47
CA PRO A 125 -6.54 -10.01 -3.28
C PRO A 125 -6.22 -10.51 -4.70
N PRO A 126 -7.15 -11.21 -5.37
CA PRO A 126 -6.99 -11.55 -6.78
C PRO A 126 -6.96 -10.28 -7.65
N PRO A 127 -6.32 -10.31 -8.84
CA PRO A 127 -6.32 -9.18 -9.75
C PRO A 127 -7.72 -8.69 -10.11
N GLY A 128 -7.89 -7.37 -10.22
CA GLY A 128 -9.18 -6.72 -10.50
C GLY A 128 -10.02 -6.42 -9.24
N SER A 129 -9.55 -6.82 -8.06
CA SER A 129 -10.23 -6.54 -6.79
C SER A 129 -10.31 -5.05 -6.48
N VAL A 130 -11.27 -4.68 -5.62
CA VAL A 130 -11.45 -3.33 -5.08
C VAL A 130 -11.10 -3.32 -3.60
N ILE A 131 -10.18 -2.44 -3.22
CA ILE A 131 -9.86 -2.12 -1.84
C ILE A 131 -10.61 -0.86 -1.47
N GLN A 132 -11.60 -1.01 -0.62
CA GLN A 132 -12.47 0.08 -0.21
C GLN A 132 -12.12 0.52 1.20
N VAL A 133 -11.85 1.82 1.35
CA VAL A 133 -11.47 2.43 2.62
C VAL A 133 -12.52 3.46 3.03
N ALA A 134 -13.08 3.29 4.22
CA ALA A 134 -14.09 4.19 4.79
C ALA A 134 -13.67 4.62 6.20
N ALA A 135 -13.85 5.91 6.53
CA ALA A 135 -13.56 6.43 7.86
C ALA A 135 -14.85 6.85 8.58
N HIS A 136 -15.08 6.26 9.75
CA HIS A 136 -16.26 6.47 10.58
C HIS A 136 -15.92 7.17 11.90
N LYS A 137 -16.76 8.11 12.34
CA LYS A 137 -16.70 8.68 13.69
C LYS A 137 -17.51 7.78 14.62
N GLY A 138 -17.00 7.50 15.82
CA GLY A 138 -17.64 6.65 16.82
C GLY A 138 -17.09 5.22 16.89
N SER A 139 -17.71 4.41 17.73
CA SER A 139 -17.42 2.97 17.83
C SER A 139 -17.90 2.25 16.57
N HIS A 140 -17.20 1.17 16.20
CA HIS A 140 -17.69 0.22 15.21
C HIS A 140 -18.97 -0.42 15.76
N GLN A 141 -20.07 -0.35 15.00
CA GLN A 141 -21.34 -1.02 15.33
C GLN A 141 -21.51 -2.23 14.43
#